data_AF-A0A1V4PFQ5-F1
#
_entry.id   AF-A0A1V4PFQ5-F1
#
_cell.length_a   1.000
_cell.length_b   1.000
_cell.length_c   1.000
_cell.angle_alpha   90.00
_cell.angle_beta   90.00
_cell.angle_gamma   90.00
#
_symmetry.space_group_name_H-M   'P 1'
#
loop_
_entity.id
_entity.type
_entity.pdbx_description
1 polymer ?
#
loop_
_entity_poly.entity_id
_entity_poly.type
_entity_poly.pdbx_seq_one_letter_code
_entity_poly.pdbx_strand_id
1 'polypeptide(L)' 'GSAFWAHVCADLANRGVQDVLIVCCDGLKGLPEAIEATWPDSMVQTCVVHLIRAAMRFVAYQDRKKVAAALKPIYT' A
#
# COMPACT_ATOMS: atom_id res chain seq x y z
N GLY A 1 -3.84 -16.62 1.41
CA GLY A 1 -3.31 -15.25 1.27
C GLY A 1 -2.94 -14.98 -0.17
N SER A 2 -1.77 -15.43 -0.61
CA SER A 2 -1.25 -15.17 -1.98
C SER A 2 -2.21 -15.57 -3.11
N ALA A 3 -2.84 -16.75 -3.04
CA ALA A 3 -3.78 -17.20 -4.07
C ALA A 3 -5.00 -16.27 -4.24
N PHE A 4 -5.44 -15.61 -3.15
CA PHE A 4 -6.52 -14.64 -3.22
C PHE A 4 -6.09 -13.37 -3.96
N TRP A 5 -4.89 -12.85 -3.65
CA TRP A 5 -4.37 -11.64 -4.31
C TRP A 5 -4.07 -11.87 -5.79
N ALA A 6 -3.54 -13.03 -6.15
CA ALA A 6 -3.37 -13.41 -7.55
C ALA A 6 -4.70 -13.40 -8.31
N HIS A 7 -5.78 -13.90 -7.70
CA HIS A 7 -7.11 -13.86 -8.30
C HIS A 7 -7.61 -12.41 -8.49
N VAL A 8 -7.43 -11.54 -7.49
CA VAL A 8 -7.82 -10.12 -7.59
C VAL A 8 -7.04 -9.39 -8.69
N CYS A 9 -5.72 -9.59 -8.77
CA CYS A 9 -4.90 -8.95 -9.81
C CYS A 9 -5.28 -9.48 -11.21
N ALA A 10 -5.50 -10.78 -11.35
CA ALA A 10 -5.96 -11.38 -12.61
C ALA A 10 -7.34 -10.87 -13.03
N ASP A 11 -8.29 -10.69 -12.11
CA ASP A 11 -9.60 -10.11 -12.39
C ASP A 11 -9.48 -8.66 -12.91
N LEU A 12 -8.60 -7.84 -12.32
CA LEU A 12 -8.32 -6.49 -12.81
C LEU A 12 -7.70 -6.50 -14.21
N ALA A 13 -6.72 -7.37 -14.46
CA ALA A 13 -6.10 -7.52 -15.78
C ALA A 13 -7.13 -7.99 -16.84
N ASN A 14 -7.99 -8.95 -16.49
CA ASN A 14 -9.06 -9.44 -17.37
C ASN A 14 -10.13 -8.38 -17.68
N ARG A 15 -10.28 -7.36 -16.83
CA ARG A 15 -11.14 -6.19 -17.07
C ARG A 15 -10.47 -5.12 -17.95
N GLY A 16 -9.25 -5.35 -18.41
CA GLY A 16 -8.55 -4.48 -19.35
C GLY A 16 -7.49 -3.57 -18.73
N VAL A 17 -7.11 -3.77 -17.46
CA VAL A 17 -5.96 -3.07 -16.87
C VAL A 17 -4.67 -3.67 -17.44
N GLN A 18 -4.09 -2.99 -18.42
CA GLN A 18 -2.91 -3.49 -19.14
C GLN A 18 -1.60 -3.17 -18.44
N ASP A 19 -1.49 -1.98 -17.86
CA ASP A 19 -0.27 -1.50 -17.24
C ASP A 19 -0.58 -0.68 -15.98
N VAL A 20 0.27 -0.82 -14.98
CA VAL A 20 0.17 -0.15 -13.69
C VAL A 20 1.55 0.34 -13.30
N LEU A 21 1.77 1.65 -13.29
CA LEU A 21 3.09 2.21 -13.02
C LEU A 21 3.46 2.14 -11.52
N ILE A 22 2.49 2.34 -10.64
CA ILE A 22 2.70 2.42 -9.19
C ILE A 22 1.56 1.72 -8.47
N VAL A 23 1.88 0.84 -7.52
CA VAL A 23 0.92 0.25 -6.60
C VAL A 23 1.30 0.57 -5.15
N CYS A 24 0.44 1.34 -4.47
CA CYS A 24 0.60 1.65 -3.05
C CYS A 24 -0.22 0.68 -2.21
N CYS A 25 0.42 -0.29 -1.56
CA CYS A 25 -0.24 -1.31 -0.75
C CYS A 25 0.14 -1.21 0.75
N ASP A 26 -0.57 -1.91 1.62
CA ASP A 26 -0.37 -1.91 3.08
C ASP A 26 0.64 -2.97 3.57
N GLY A 27 1.37 -3.62 2.66
CA GLY A 27 2.37 -4.64 2.99
C GLY A 27 1.78 -6.01 3.34
N LEU A 28 0.55 -6.30 2.93
CA LEU A 28 -0.06 -7.60 3.13
C LEU A 28 0.73 -8.72 2.43
N LYS A 29 0.91 -9.83 3.15
CA LYS A 29 1.64 -11.00 2.67
C LYS A 29 1.01 -11.55 1.39
N GLY A 30 1.80 -11.71 0.33
CA GLY A 30 1.37 -12.28 -0.93
C GLY A 30 0.75 -11.29 -1.92
N LEU A 31 0.57 -10.01 -1.54
CA LEU A 31 0.05 -8.98 -2.44
C LEU A 31 1.14 -8.41 -3.35
N PRO A 32 2.34 -8.03 -2.85
CA PRO A 32 3.45 -7.61 -3.72
C PRO A 32 3.79 -8.65 -4.79
N GLU A 33 3.87 -9.92 -4.42
CA GLU A 33 4.20 -11.01 -5.33
C GLU A 33 3.11 -11.22 -6.40
N ALA A 34 1.84 -10.98 -6.04
CA ALA A 34 0.73 -11.05 -7.00
C ALA A 34 0.73 -9.88 -7.98
N ILE A 35 1.11 -8.69 -7.52
CA ILE A 35 1.25 -7.49 -8.37
C ILE A 35 2.39 -7.69 -9.36
N GLU A 36 3.58 -8.04 -8.89
CA GLU A 36 4.77 -8.26 -9.73
C GLU A 36 4.57 -9.39 -10.75
N ALA A 37 3.78 -10.40 -10.42
CA ALA A 37 3.41 -11.46 -11.36
C ALA A 37 2.41 -11.00 -12.44
N THR A 38 1.59 -9.98 -12.15
CA THR A 38 0.53 -9.50 -13.07
C THR A 38 1.02 -8.33 -13.94
N TRP A 39 1.73 -7.38 -13.33
CA TRP A 39 2.30 -6.20 -13.96
C TRP A 39 3.78 -6.08 -13.52
N PRO A 40 4.72 -6.72 -14.26
CA PRO A 40 6.13 -6.85 -13.84
C PRO A 40 6.88 -5.52 -13.71
N ASP A 41 6.45 -4.50 -14.47
CA ASP A 41 7.07 -3.18 -14.48
C ASP A 41 6.47 -2.23 -13.42
N SER A 42 5.49 -2.69 -12.63
CA SER A 42 4.92 -1.91 -11.53
C SER A 42 5.93 -1.63 -10.42
N MET A 43 6.03 -0.37 -10.02
CA MET A 43 6.70 -0.01 -8.77
C MET A 43 5.75 -0.26 -7.58
N VAL A 44 6.03 -1.32 -6.82
CA VAL A 44 5.31 -1.62 -5.58
C VAL A 44 5.87 -0.79 -4.42
N GLN A 45 5.01 -0.01 -3.76
CA GLN A 45 5.36 0.81 -2.60
C GLN A 45 4.45 0.50 -1.41
N THR A 46 5.01 0.65 -0.21
CA THR A 46 4.19 0.69 1.01
C THR A 46 3.51 2.05 1.11
N CYS A 47 2.19 2.04 1.22
CA CYS A 47 1.35 3.22 1.26
C CYS A 47 1.66 4.07 2.49
N VAL A 48 2.14 5.31 2.27
CA VAL A 48 2.44 6.26 3.34
C VAL A 48 1.23 6.54 4.25
N VAL A 49 0.00 6.51 3.72
CA VAL A 49 -1.22 6.69 4.51
C VAL A 49 -1.43 5.52 5.48
N HIS A 50 -1.18 4.29 5.05
CA HIS A 50 -1.22 3.13 5.94
C HIS A 50 -0.12 3.20 7.00
N LEU A 51 1.09 3.64 6.64
CA LEU A 51 2.19 3.85 7.60
C LEU A 51 1.84 4.92 8.64
N ILE A 52 1.30 6.08 8.22
CA ILE A 52 0.86 7.13 9.13
C ILE A 52 -0.24 6.59 10.07
N ARG A 53 -1.26 5.90 9.53
CA ARG A 53 -2.32 5.30 10.36
C ARG A 53 -1.78 4.28 11.36
N ALA A 54 -0.84 3.43 10.94
CA ALA A 54 -0.21 2.44 11.81
C ALA A 54 0.61 3.12 12.92
N ALA A 55 1.43 4.11 12.60
CA ALA A 55 2.22 4.87 13.57
C ALA A 55 1.33 5.59 14.59
N MET A 56 0.23 6.19 14.13
CA MET A 56 -0.70 6.94 14.99
C MET A 56 -1.56 6.06 15.91
N ARG A 57 -1.61 4.74 15.70
CA ARG A 57 -2.37 3.79 16.55
C ARG A 57 -1.93 3.82 18.01
N PHE A 58 -0.64 4.06 18.24
CA PHE A 58 -0.03 4.06 19.59
C PHE A 58 -0.01 5.44 20.25
N VAL A 59 -0.55 6.46 19.57
CA VAL A 59 -0.52 7.86 20.05
C VAL A 59 -1.82 8.19 20.78
N ALA A 60 -1.69 8.68 22.02
CA ALA A 60 -2.81 9.18 22.81
C ALA A 60 -3.56 10.29 22.05
N TYR A 61 -4.89 10.33 22.18
CA TYR A 61 -5.73 11.24 21.40
C TYR A 61 -5.29 12.71 21.51
N GLN A 62 -4.90 13.15 22.71
CA GLN A 62 -4.46 14.51 23.00
C GLN A 62 -3.18 14.91 22.23
N ASP A 63 -2.29 13.95 21.94
CA ASP A 63 -1.01 14.21 21.27
C ASP A 63 -1.06 14.01 19.76
N ARG A 64 -2.16 13.46 19.23
CA ARG A 64 -2.25 13.11 17.80
C ARG A 64 -1.95 14.26 16.86
N LYS A 65 -2.42 15.47 17.18
CA LYS A 65 -2.17 16.66 16.35
C LYS A 65 -0.69 17.03 16.30
N LYS A 66 0.00 16.96 17.45
CA LYS A 66 1.43 17.27 17.55
C LYS A 66 2.27 16.24 16.80
N VAL A 67 1.98 14.96 17.02
CA VAL A 67 2.72 13.86 16.35
C VAL A 67 2.47 13.88 14.84
N ALA A 68 1.23 14.11 14.39
CA ALA A 68 0.95 14.20 12.95
C ALA A 68 1.70 15.37 12.28
N ALA A 69 1.83 16.51 12.95
CA ALA A 69 2.63 17.63 12.46
C ALA A 69 4.12 17.28 12.39
N ALA A 70 4.65 16.55 13.39
CA ALA A 70 6.03 16.09 13.40
C ALA A 70 6.34 15.00 12.36
N LEU A 71 5.33 14.20 11.96
CA LEU A 71 5.46 13.20 10.90
C LEU A 71 5.48 13.82 9.49
N LYS A 72 4.89 15.01 9.30
CA LYS A 72 4.74 15.62 7.97
C LYS A 72 6.06 15.78 7.21
N PRO A 73 7.15 16.31 7.81
CA PRO A 73 8.43 16.48 7.11
C PRO A 73 9.12 15.17 6.68
N ILE A 74 8.62 14.00 7.10
CA ILE A 74 9.21 12.71 6.73
C ILE A 74 8.80 12.30 5.30
N TYR A 75 7.66 12.78 4.81
CA TYR A 75 7.09 12.37 3.51
C TYR A 75 6.77 13.53 2.57
N THR A 76 7.12 14.76 2.93
CA THR A 76 7.01 15.97 2.10
C THR A 76 8.36 16.63 1.95
#